data_AF-A0A2H0S3Z9-F1
#
_entry.id   AF-A0A2H0S3Z9-F1
#
_cell.length_a   1.000
_cell.length_b   1.000
_cell.length_c   1.000
_cell.angle_alpha   90.00
_cell.angle_beta   90.00
_cell.angle_gamma   90.00
#
_symmetry.space_group_name_H-M   'P 1'
#
loop_
_entity.id
_entity.type
_entity.pdbx_description
1 polymer ?
#
loop_
_entity_poly.entity_id
_entity_poly.type
_entity_poly.pdbx_seq_one_letter_code
_entity_poly.pdbx_strand_id
1 'polypeptide(L)'
;MKKVLTQRLLDAIALAVEVHAGMKCKGDDSPYIVHPIAISLLLAQWGADEDTCIAGLLHDVLEDTPQTETDTYRKRIREKCGATVLEIVEDVSEQDKSLPWKERKLRYLEHLKEAPKEALLVSCADKTHNSMALCKAYKEQGSAVWNRFSAPREEKLWYLNAALEIFTDRLDEDYTAELRENLRCFSLGNTKQLIALVRTEGKTTEQILQEASVGVAPHLDTVNENFTVFIADNFHYMDDSPHIKHGTFATLEEAIEACEHITIWSVMDQYEEGISPEKLTDKYRTFGSDPYIVGPNVRMEMLAAPFSAWISVSVEFCAQIIQIMKNGPLAKQKSKNFFLDGINKSPDEVVDILLKRFDEMSEE
;
A
#
# COMPACT_ATOMS: atom_id res chain seq x y z
N MET A 1 2.75 9.28 40.01
CA MET A 1 2.09 8.51 38.93
C MET A 1 0.67 9.03 38.77
N LYS A 2 0.32 9.63 37.62
CA LYS A 2 -1.08 9.83 37.26
C LYS A 2 -1.75 8.45 37.26
N LYS A 3 -2.92 8.31 37.89
CA LYS A 3 -3.64 7.04 37.96
C LYS A 3 -3.95 6.58 36.52
N VAL A 4 -3.35 5.47 36.10
CA VAL A 4 -3.51 4.90 34.75
C VAL A 4 -4.82 4.10 34.62
N LEU A 5 -5.52 3.84 35.72
CA LEU A 5 -6.86 3.24 35.74
C LEU A 5 -7.80 4.12 36.55
N THR A 6 -8.59 4.96 35.88
CA THR A 6 -9.74 5.62 36.50
C THR A 6 -11.03 4.85 36.21
N GLN A 7 -12.11 5.23 36.89
CA GLN A 7 -13.43 4.68 36.64
C GLN A 7 -13.90 4.92 35.19
N ARG A 8 -13.48 6.03 34.56
CA ARG A 8 -13.85 6.38 33.18
C ARG A 8 -13.34 5.34 32.19
N LEU A 9 -12.12 4.84 32.39
CA LEU A 9 -11.54 3.79 31.55
C LEU A 9 -12.32 2.47 31.69
N LEU A 10 -12.71 2.10 32.91
CA LEU A 10 -13.54 0.91 33.13
C LEU A 10 -14.92 1.03 32.48
N ASP A 11 -15.53 2.20 32.58
CA ASP A 11 -16.82 2.49 31.97
C ASP A 11 -16.72 2.45 30.43
N ALA A 12 -15.62 2.95 29.86
CA ALA A 12 -15.36 2.88 28.43
C ALA A 12 -15.16 1.44 27.94
N ILE A 13 -14.42 0.60 28.69
CA ILE A 13 -14.29 -0.83 28.38
C ILE A 13 -15.66 -1.49 28.37
N ALA A 14 -16.51 -1.20 29.36
CA ALA A 14 -17.85 -1.78 29.42
C ALA A 14 -18.71 -1.37 28.21
N LEU A 15 -18.64 -0.10 27.78
CA LEU A 15 -19.34 0.39 26.59
C LEU A 15 -18.83 -0.29 25.30
N ALA A 16 -17.51 -0.38 25.11
CA ALA A 16 -16.91 -1.02 23.95
C ALA A 16 -17.25 -2.52 23.88
N VAL A 17 -17.25 -3.21 25.03
CA VAL A 17 -17.66 -4.63 25.11
C VAL A 17 -19.13 -4.80 24.77
N GLU A 18 -20.00 -3.90 25.23
CA GLU A 18 -21.44 -3.98 24.98
C GLU A 18 -21.77 -3.85 23.50
N VAL A 19 -21.20 -2.87 22.80
CA VAL A 19 -21.46 -2.65 21.37
C VAL A 19 -20.86 -3.76 20.50
N HIS A 20 -19.64 -4.19 20.81
CA HIS A 20 -18.92 -5.17 20.01
C HIS A 20 -19.16 -6.62 20.47
N ALA A 21 -20.12 -6.86 21.37
CA ALA A 21 -20.44 -8.19 21.87
C ALA A 21 -20.84 -9.13 20.72
N GLY A 22 -20.11 -10.23 20.56
CA GLY A 22 -20.35 -11.21 19.50
C GLY A 22 -19.86 -10.80 18.11
N MET A 23 -19.31 -9.59 17.96
CA MET A 23 -18.62 -9.18 16.73
C MET A 23 -17.24 -9.82 16.63
N LYS A 24 -16.81 -10.08 15.39
CA LYS A 24 -15.53 -10.71 15.09
C LYS A 24 -14.70 -9.86 14.13
N CYS A 25 -13.38 -9.93 14.27
CA CYS A 25 -12.44 -9.36 13.32
C CYS A 25 -12.61 -9.99 11.93
N LYS A 26 -12.46 -9.19 10.89
CA LYS A 26 -12.51 -9.66 9.50
C LYS A 26 -11.26 -10.48 9.16
N GLY A 27 -11.41 -11.80 9.17
CA GLY A 27 -10.46 -12.72 8.53
C GLY A 27 -9.73 -13.70 9.45
N ASP A 28 -9.87 -13.60 10.78
CA ASP A 28 -9.32 -14.58 11.72
C ASP A 28 -10.29 -15.01 12.84
N ASP A 29 -11.55 -14.58 12.76
CA ASP A 29 -12.63 -14.88 13.71
C ASP A 29 -12.36 -14.46 15.17
N SER A 30 -11.30 -13.70 15.44
CA SER A 30 -10.98 -13.22 16.79
C SER A 30 -12.03 -12.22 17.29
N PRO A 31 -12.25 -12.12 18.62
CA PRO A 31 -13.22 -11.16 19.17
C PRO A 31 -12.86 -9.72 18.80
N TYR A 32 -13.81 -8.96 18.24
CA TYR A 32 -13.55 -7.60 17.75
C TYR A 32 -12.98 -6.66 18.81
N ILE A 33 -13.38 -6.85 20.07
CA ILE A 33 -12.91 -6.06 21.22
C ILE A 33 -11.37 -5.99 21.37
N VAL A 34 -10.65 -6.95 20.79
CA VAL A 34 -9.17 -6.93 20.76
C VAL A 34 -8.65 -5.67 20.05
N HIS A 35 -9.32 -5.22 18.99
CA HIS A 35 -8.89 -4.06 18.20
C HIS A 35 -8.98 -2.74 18.98
N PRO A 36 -10.14 -2.34 19.56
CA PRO A 36 -10.20 -1.13 20.38
C PRO A 36 -9.27 -1.15 21.59
N ILE A 37 -9.06 -2.32 22.22
CA ILE A 37 -8.09 -2.47 23.31
C ILE A 37 -6.67 -2.20 22.80
N ALA A 38 -6.30 -2.77 21.65
CA ALA A 38 -4.97 -2.59 21.08
C ALA A 38 -4.70 -1.12 20.71
N ILE A 39 -5.69 -0.40 20.15
CA ILE A 39 -5.59 1.04 19.88
C ILE A 39 -5.33 1.81 21.18
N SER A 40 -6.13 1.57 22.22
CA SER A 40 -5.97 2.25 23.51
C SER A 40 -4.58 2.02 24.12
N LEU A 41 -4.07 0.79 24.02
CA LEU A 41 -2.71 0.44 24.47
C LEU A 41 -1.62 1.13 23.64
N LEU A 42 -1.78 1.20 22.31
CA LEU A 42 -0.83 1.86 21.42
C LEU A 42 -0.74 3.35 21.73
N LEU A 43 -1.89 4.01 21.92
CA LEU A 43 -1.96 5.41 22.34
C LEU A 43 -1.29 5.65 23.70
N ALA A 44 -1.49 4.74 24.67
CA ALA A 44 -0.82 4.83 25.96
C ALA A 44 0.70 4.67 25.84
N GLN A 45 1.19 3.80 24.94
CA GLN A 45 2.62 3.64 24.64
C GLN A 45 3.21 4.91 23.99
N TRP A 46 2.41 5.58 23.16
CA TRP A 46 2.72 6.88 22.57
C TRP A 46 2.66 8.04 23.56
N GLY A 47 2.33 7.79 24.83
CA GLY A 47 2.25 8.81 25.87
C GLY A 47 1.02 9.71 25.78
N ALA A 48 -0.02 9.28 25.05
CA ALA A 48 -1.29 9.99 24.97
C ALA A 48 -1.95 10.06 26.36
N ASP A 49 -2.80 11.07 26.55
CA ASP A 49 -3.53 11.23 27.80
C ASP A 49 -4.70 10.24 27.93
N GLU A 50 -5.32 10.21 29.10
CA GLU A 50 -6.42 9.29 29.39
C GLU A 50 -7.60 9.50 28.43
N ASP A 51 -7.92 10.75 28.09
CA ASP A 51 -9.06 11.07 27.22
C ASP A 51 -8.84 10.52 25.81
N THR A 52 -7.62 10.69 25.26
CA THR A 52 -7.23 10.12 23.97
C THR A 52 -7.24 8.59 23.99
N CYS A 53 -6.72 7.97 25.06
CA CYS A 53 -6.72 6.51 25.21
C CYS A 53 -8.15 5.94 25.30
N ILE A 54 -9.04 6.62 26.02
CA ILE A 54 -10.46 6.26 26.10
C ILE A 54 -11.14 6.46 24.75
N ALA A 55 -10.85 7.56 24.04
CA ALA A 55 -11.40 7.80 22.71
C ALA A 55 -10.99 6.71 21.72
N GLY A 56 -9.74 6.26 21.74
CA GLY A 56 -9.29 5.12 20.93
C GLY A 56 -10.03 3.81 21.24
N LEU A 57 -10.37 3.57 22.51
CA LEU A 57 -11.18 2.41 22.91
C LEU A 57 -12.64 2.50 22.42
N LEU A 58 -13.14 3.71 22.19
CA LEU A 58 -14.52 3.99 21.81
C LEU A 58 -14.68 4.43 20.36
N HIS A 59 -13.61 4.47 19.57
CA HIS A 59 -13.59 5.15 18.26
C HIS A 59 -14.65 4.61 17.28
N ASP A 60 -14.89 3.29 17.28
CA ASP A 60 -15.91 2.64 16.44
C ASP A 60 -17.31 2.58 17.06
N VAL A 61 -17.48 2.93 18.34
CA VAL A 61 -18.74 2.72 19.07
C VAL A 61 -19.91 3.42 18.39
N LEU A 62 -19.71 4.66 17.90
CA LEU A 62 -20.77 5.40 17.22
C LEU A 62 -21.05 4.85 15.81
N GLU A 63 -20.05 4.26 15.16
CA GLU A 63 -20.13 3.71 13.81
C GLU A 63 -20.80 2.32 13.76
N ASP A 64 -20.52 1.49 14.77
CA ASP A 64 -20.97 0.10 14.85
C ASP A 64 -22.30 -0.06 15.60
N THR A 65 -22.75 1.01 16.25
CA THR A 65 -24.09 1.08 16.83
C THR A 65 -25.14 1.36 15.75
N PRO A 66 -26.34 0.73 15.81
CA PRO A 66 -27.46 1.09 14.95
C PRO A 66 -27.81 2.60 15.03
N GLN A 67 -28.13 3.23 13.89
CA GLN A 67 -28.41 4.68 13.84
C GLN A 67 -29.48 5.15 14.84
N THR A 68 -30.46 4.29 15.16
CA THR A 68 -31.52 4.58 16.14
C THR A 68 -31.02 4.71 17.57
N GLU A 69 -29.83 4.19 17.87
CA GLU A 69 -29.23 4.17 19.21
C GLU A 69 -27.99 5.07 19.33
N THR A 70 -27.43 5.57 18.21
CA THR A 70 -26.21 6.39 18.21
C THR A 70 -26.30 7.58 19.18
N ASP A 71 -27.43 8.29 19.24
CA ASP A 71 -27.62 9.41 20.18
C ASP A 71 -27.65 8.99 21.65
N THR A 72 -28.11 7.76 21.93
CA THR A 72 -28.04 7.17 23.27
C THR A 72 -26.59 6.92 23.65
N TYR A 73 -25.78 6.37 22.74
CA TYR A 73 -24.36 6.15 23.00
C TYR A 73 -23.57 7.44 23.12
N ARG A 74 -23.86 8.48 22.33
CA ARG A 74 -23.29 9.83 22.53
C ARG A 74 -23.50 10.33 23.96
N LYS A 75 -24.74 10.23 24.46
CA LYS A 75 -25.07 10.64 25.85
C LYS A 75 -24.28 9.83 26.87
N ARG A 76 -24.26 8.50 26.71
CA ARG A 76 -23.53 7.60 27.62
C ARG A 76 -22.03 7.87 27.63
N ILE A 77 -21.41 8.11 26.48
CA ILE A 77 -19.98 8.49 26.38
C ILE A 77 -19.75 9.81 27.10
N ARG A 78 -20.56 10.85 26.83
CA ARG A 78 -20.42 12.15 27.51
C ARG A 78 -20.55 12.04 29.03
N GLU A 79 -21.54 11.28 29.51
CA GLU A 79 -21.83 11.14 30.95
C GLU A 79 -20.79 10.32 31.71
N LYS A 80 -20.34 9.20 31.12
CA LYS A 80 -19.42 8.26 31.80
C LYS A 80 -17.95 8.56 31.53
N CYS A 81 -17.65 8.99 30.31
CA CYS A 81 -16.28 9.17 29.83
C CYS A 81 -15.90 10.64 29.69
N GLY A 82 -16.84 11.56 29.55
CA GLY A 82 -16.60 13.00 29.50
C GLY A 82 -16.82 13.62 28.12
N ALA A 83 -16.94 14.95 28.08
CA ALA A 83 -17.23 15.69 26.85
C ALA A 83 -16.09 15.65 25.84
N THR A 84 -14.84 15.84 26.29
CA THR A 84 -13.64 15.79 25.44
C THR A 84 -13.47 14.43 24.76
N VAL A 85 -13.73 13.33 25.48
CA VAL A 85 -13.73 11.99 24.88
C VAL A 85 -14.76 11.89 23.76
N LEU A 86 -15.98 12.38 23.99
CA LEU A 86 -17.01 12.33 22.96
C LEU A 86 -16.62 13.16 21.72
N GLU A 87 -16.05 14.35 21.91
CA GLU A 87 -15.59 15.19 20.81
C GLU A 87 -14.55 14.46 19.94
N ILE A 88 -13.54 13.82 20.57
CA ILE A 88 -12.54 13.03 19.83
C ILE A 88 -13.19 11.86 19.10
N VAL A 89 -14.12 11.13 19.73
CA VAL A 89 -14.82 9.99 19.11
C VAL A 89 -15.64 10.46 17.91
N GLU A 90 -16.30 11.61 18.01
CA GLU A 90 -17.08 12.18 16.90
C GLU A 90 -16.19 12.64 15.74
N ASP A 91 -15.01 13.18 16.01
CA ASP A 91 -14.02 13.57 14.98
C ASP A 91 -13.52 12.35 14.19
N VAL A 92 -13.29 11.22 14.85
CA VAL A 92 -12.75 10.02 14.19
C VAL A 92 -13.83 9.11 13.59
N SER A 93 -15.11 9.36 13.87
CA SER A 93 -16.23 8.61 13.32
C SER A 93 -16.60 9.07 11.91
N GLU A 94 -16.63 8.15 10.95
CA GLU A 94 -17.09 8.41 9.59
C GLU A 94 -18.60 8.70 9.56
N GLN A 95 -18.95 9.86 9.02
CA GLN A 95 -20.34 10.28 8.84
C GLN A 95 -20.90 9.78 7.50
N ASP A 96 -22.22 9.56 7.48
CA ASP A 96 -23.02 9.28 6.28
C ASP A 96 -22.53 8.09 5.44
N LYS A 97 -22.83 6.87 5.92
CA LYS A 97 -22.57 5.62 5.21
C LYS A 97 -23.38 5.45 3.90
N SER A 98 -24.22 6.41 3.50
CA SER A 98 -24.99 6.35 2.24
C SER A 98 -24.20 6.76 1.00
N LEU A 99 -23.13 7.55 1.17
CA LEU A 99 -22.26 7.98 0.08
C LEU A 99 -21.35 6.86 -0.43
N PRO A 100 -20.75 6.94 -1.64
CA PRO A 100 -19.75 5.98 -2.12
C PRO A 100 -18.49 5.94 -1.24
N TRP A 101 -17.82 4.77 -1.19
CA TRP A 101 -16.65 4.55 -0.30
C TRP A 101 -15.55 5.60 -0.48
N LYS A 102 -15.14 5.84 -1.73
CA LYS A 102 -14.08 6.80 -2.05
C LYS A 102 -14.43 8.22 -1.65
N GLU A 103 -15.70 8.62 -1.80
CA GLU A 103 -16.16 9.95 -1.42
C GLU A 103 -16.12 10.16 0.10
N ARG A 104 -16.56 9.16 0.88
CA ARG A 104 -16.47 9.23 2.35
C ARG A 104 -15.02 9.33 2.81
N LYS A 105 -14.11 8.54 2.21
CA LYS A 105 -12.68 8.59 2.53
C LYS A 105 -12.03 9.91 2.13
N LEU A 106 -12.39 10.52 1.01
CA LEU A 106 -11.92 11.87 0.64
C LEU A 106 -12.34 12.91 1.67
N ARG A 107 -13.61 12.91 2.09
CA ARG A 107 -14.12 13.84 3.12
C ARG A 107 -13.40 13.65 4.45
N TYR A 108 -13.17 12.40 4.84
CA TYR A 108 -12.45 12.09 6.06
C TYR A 108 -10.99 12.54 5.99
N LEU A 109 -10.28 12.32 4.88
CA LEU A 109 -8.92 12.82 4.66
C LEU A 109 -8.87 14.35 4.74
N GLU A 110 -9.85 15.05 4.17
CA GLU A 110 -9.92 16.51 4.26
C GLU A 110 -10.11 16.98 5.71
N HIS A 111 -10.99 16.31 6.46
CA HIS A 111 -11.16 16.56 7.89
C HIS A 111 -9.85 16.33 8.68
N LEU A 112 -9.11 15.25 8.40
CA LEU A 112 -7.87 14.94 9.09
C LEU A 112 -6.78 16.01 8.91
N LYS A 113 -6.84 16.87 7.89
CA LYS A 113 -5.88 17.98 7.74
C LYS A 113 -6.02 19.03 8.84
N GLU A 114 -7.23 19.21 9.36
CA GLU A 114 -7.55 20.24 10.36
C GLU A 114 -7.93 19.65 11.72
N ALA A 115 -8.14 18.33 11.81
CA ALA A 115 -8.54 17.66 13.04
C ALA A 115 -7.59 17.93 14.23
N PRO A 116 -8.08 17.94 15.48
CA PRO A 116 -7.22 18.03 16.67
C PRO A 116 -6.16 16.92 16.71
N LYS A 117 -5.05 17.18 17.43
CA LYS A 117 -3.93 16.23 17.52
C LYS A 117 -4.38 14.89 18.11
N GLU A 118 -5.30 14.92 19.07
CA GLU A 118 -5.85 13.75 19.74
C GLU A 118 -6.63 12.85 18.77
N ALA A 119 -7.47 13.44 17.91
CA ALA A 119 -8.18 12.73 16.85
C ALA A 119 -7.23 12.15 15.79
N LEU A 120 -6.19 12.90 15.40
CA LEU A 120 -5.13 12.41 14.53
C LEU A 120 -4.41 11.18 15.11
N LEU A 121 -4.04 11.22 16.40
CA LEU A 121 -3.39 10.10 17.08
C LEU A 121 -4.29 8.87 17.09
N VAL A 122 -5.58 9.02 17.43
CA VAL A 122 -6.54 7.91 17.39
C VAL A 122 -6.65 7.33 15.97
N SER A 123 -6.79 8.18 14.95
CA SER A 123 -6.89 7.74 13.55
C SER A 123 -5.61 7.04 13.04
N CYS A 124 -4.44 7.51 13.47
CA CYS A 124 -3.15 6.91 13.15
C CYS A 124 -2.98 5.56 13.85
N ALA A 125 -3.34 5.45 15.12
CA ALA A 125 -3.31 4.21 15.88
C ALA A 125 -4.24 3.14 15.30
N ASP A 126 -5.47 3.54 14.92
CA ASP A 126 -6.43 2.69 14.20
C ASP A 126 -5.81 2.09 12.93
N LYS A 127 -5.30 2.95 12.03
CA LYS A 127 -4.70 2.51 10.76
C LYS A 127 -3.46 1.68 10.97
N THR A 128 -2.66 2.00 11.99
CA THR A 128 -1.49 1.21 12.36
C THR A 128 -1.92 -0.21 12.71
N HIS A 129 -2.83 -0.39 13.68
CA HIS A 129 -3.28 -1.71 14.08
C HIS A 129 -3.96 -2.49 12.93
N ASN A 130 -4.82 -1.81 12.16
CA ASN A 130 -5.47 -2.41 11.00
C ASN A 130 -4.47 -2.86 9.92
N SER A 131 -3.43 -2.05 9.67
CA SER A 131 -2.35 -2.40 8.74
C SER A 131 -1.49 -3.57 9.24
N MET A 132 -1.26 -3.73 10.54
CA MET A 132 -0.54 -4.88 11.12
C MET A 132 -1.31 -6.19 10.86
N ALA A 133 -2.62 -6.19 11.16
CA ALA A 133 -3.49 -7.34 10.93
C ALA A 133 -3.54 -7.70 9.44
N LEU A 134 -3.64 -6.68 8.57
CA LEU A 134 -3.62 -6.85 7.12
C LEU A 134 -2.28 -7.39 6.61
N CYS A 135 -1.14 -6.91 7.12
CA CYS A 135 0.19 -7.41 6.77
C CYS A 135 0.36 -8.87 7.12
N LYS A 136 -0.09 -9.27 8.32
CA LYS A 136 -0.05 -10.66 8.76
C LYS A 136 -0.88 -11.55 7.82
N ALA A 137 -2.12 -11.15 7.56
CA ALA A 137 -3.00 -11.89 6.66
C ALA A 137 -2.45 -11.95 5.22
N TYR A 138 -1.85 -10.87 4.73
CA TYR A 138 -1.21 -10.85 3.41
C TYR A 138 0.01 -11.77 3.33
N LYS A 139 0.83 -11.87 4.40
CA LYS A 139 1.94 -12.84 4.46
C LYS A 139 1.47 -14.30 4.41
N GLU A 140 0.30 -14.58 4.97
CA GLU A 140 -0.28 -15.93 5.02
C GLU A 140 -1.07 -16.28 3.75
N GLN A 141 -1.74 -15.31 3.12
CA GLN A 141 -2.75 -15.55 2.08
C GLN A 141 -2.47 -14.84 0.75
N GLY A 142 -1.42 -14.01 0.67
CA GLY A 142 -1.10 -13.22 -0.51
C GLY A 142 -2.21 -12.23 -0.89
N SER A 143 -2.37 -12.00 -2.19
CA SER A 143 -3.36 -11.07 -2.75
C SER A 143 -4.81 -11.43 -2.43
N ALA A 144 -5.12 -12.69 -2.07
CA ALA A 144 -6.47 -13.09 -1.70
C ALA A 144 -7.04 -12.33 -0.49
N VAL A 145 -6.18 -11.74 0.35
CA VAL A 145 -6.61 -10.91 1.49
C VAL A 145 -7.49 -9.72 1.07
N TRP A 146 -7.30 -9.20 -0.15
CA TRP A 146 -8.01 -8.02 -0.65
C TRP A 146 -9.49 -8.30 -0.91
N ASN A 147 -9.85 -9.57 -1.19
CA ASN A 147 -11.23 -10.01 -1.41
C ASN A 147 -12.15 -9.86 -0.18
N ARG A 148 -11.57 -9.57 1.00
CA ARG A 148 -12.32 -9.32 2.24
C ARG A 148 -12.95 -7.92 2.29
N PHE A 149 -12.54 -7.02 1.40
CA PHE A 149 -12.94 -5.63 1.40
C PHE A 149 -13.87 -5.31 0.23
N SER A 150 -14.77 -4.35 0.43
CA SER A 150 -15.67 -3.86 -0.62
C SER A 150 -14.99 -2.91 -1.61
N ALA A 151 -13.86 -2.31 -1.20
CA ALA A 151 -13.05 -1.46 -2.07
C ALA A 151 -11.82 -2.27 -2.56
N PRO A 152 -11.39 -2.08 -3.82
CA PRO A 152 -10.24 -2.78 -4.36
C PRO A 152 -8.95 -2.38 -3.64
N ARG A 153 -7.91 -3.20 -3.82
CA ARG A 153 -6.58 -3.02 -3.20
C ARG A 153 -6.04 -1.61 -3.43
N GLU A 154 -6.15 -1.10 -4.64
CA GLU A 154 -5.56 0.16 -5.10
C GLU A 154 -6.20 1.33 -4.34
N GLU A 155 -7.53 1.32 -4.20
CA GLU A 155 -8.25 2.32 -3.43
C GLU A 155 -7.93 2.24 -1.93
N LYS A 156 -7.78 1.03 -1.38
CA LYS A 156 -7.38 0.84 0.01
C LYS A 156 -5.98 1.36 0.29
N LEU A 157 -5.02 1.03 -0.57
CA LEU A 157 -3.64 1.50 -0.44
C LEU A 157 -3.53 3.00 -0.68
N TRP A 158 -4.26 3.56 -1.65
CA TRP A 158 -4.37 5.00 -1.83
C TRP A 158 -4.81 5.69 -0.53
N TYR A 159 -5.91 5.22 0.08
CA TYR A 159 -6.44 5.83 1.30
C TYR A 159 -5.44 5.75 2.46
N LEU A 160 -4.80 4.60 2.65
CA LEU A 160 -3.82 4.42 3.73
C LEU A 160 -2.56 5.29 3.53
N ASN A 161 -2.07 5.40 2.29
CA ASN A 161 -0.93 6.28 1.99
C ASN A 161 -1.29 7.76 2.13
N ALA A 162 -2.45 8.19 1.63
CA ALA A 162 -2.91 9.57 1.80
C ALA A 162 -3.09 9.94 3.28
N ALA A 163 -3.61 9.02 4.10
CA ALA A 163 -3.69 9.22 5.54
C ALA A 163 -2.30 9.30 6.19
N LEU A 164 -1.37 8.42 5.80
CA LEU A 164 0.01 8.42 6.29
C LEU A 164 0.75 9.72 5.96
N GLU A 165 0.53 10.31 4.78
CA GLU A 165 1.09 11.61 4.40
C GLU A 165 0.61 12.70 5.37
N ILE A 166 -0.71 12.80 5.58
CA ILE A 166 -1.30 13.78 6.52
C ILE A 166 -0.74 13.57 7.94
N PHE A 167 -0.60 12.32 8.38
CA PHE A 167 -0.02 12.03 9.69
C PHE A 167 1.45 12.42 9.77
N THR A 168 2.25 12.15 8.72
CA THR A 168 3.67 12.47 8.68
C THR A 168 3.89 13.99 8.70
N ASP A 169 2.99 14.76 8.09
CA ASP A 169 3.06 16.22 8.09
C ASP A 169 2.68 16.85 9.44
N ARG A 170 1.85 16.17 10.23
CA ARG A 170 1.22 16.74 11.44
C ARG A 170 1.64 16.10 12.76
N LEU A 171 2.24 14.92 12.73
CA LEU A 171 2.66 14.14 13.90
C LEU A 171 4.16 13.81 13.82
N ASP A 172 4.76 13.54 14.98
CA ASP A 172 6.16 13.11 15.05
C ASP A 172 6.36 11.74 14.37
N GLU A 173 7.56 11.52 13.83
CA GLU A 173 7.90 10.32 13.06
C GLU A 173 7.65 9.02 13.85
N ASP A 174 7.89 9.03 15.16
CA ASP A 174 7.71 7.88 16.06
C ASP A 174 6.28 7.30 16.01
N TYR A 175 5.25 8.14 15.78
CA TYR A 175 3.86 7.68 15.69
C TYR A 175 3.50 7.07 14.33
N THR A 176 4.26 7.42 13.27
CA THR A 176 3.94 7.04 11.89
C THR A 176 4.84 5.93 11.35
N ALA A 177 5.97 5.67 12.01
CA ALA A 177 6.98 4.71 11.57
C ALA A 177 6.42 3.30 11.36
N GLU A 178 5.60 2.80 12.28
CA GLU A 178 5.04 1.45 12.18
C GLU A 178 4.01 1.34 11.05
N LEU A 179 3.11 2.31 10.89
CA LEU A 179 2.18 2.34 9.76
C LEU A 179 2.95 2.38 8.43
N ARG A 180 3.97 3.22 8.32
CA ARG A 180 4.83 3.31 7.13
C ARG A 180 5.47 1.96 6.80
N GLU A 181 6.01 1.26 7.79
CA GLU A 181 6.63 -0.05 7.59
C GLU A 181 5.61 -1.13 7.20
N ASN A 182 4.42 -1.10 7.81
CA ASN A 182 3.34 -2.01 7.43
C ASN A 182 2.93 -1.77 5.95
N LEU A 183 2.81 -0.53 5.50
CA LEU A 183 2.44 -0.26 4.11
C LEU A 183 3.49 -0.76 3.10
N ARG A 184 4.79 -0.78 3.47
CA ARG A 184 5.84 -1.38 2.64
C ARG A 184 5.66 -2.87 2.40
N CYS A 185 4.97 -3.60 3.29
CA CYS A 185 4.68 -5.02 3.08
C CYS A 185 3.82 -5.26 1.83
N PHE A 186 3.01 -4.28 1.43
CA PHE A 186 2.13 -4.37 0.25
C PHE A 186 2.80 -3.88 -1.03
N SER A 187 3.91 -3.15 -0.90
CA SER A 187 4.78 -2.71 -2.00
C SER A 187 5.81 -3.78 -2.39
N LEU A 188 6.28 -4.57 -1.42
CA LEU A 188 7.32 -5.62 -1.58
C LEU A 188 6.74 -7.04 -1.76
N GLY A 189 5.43 -7.18 -1.65
CA GLY A 189 4.73 -8.47 -1.62
C GLY A 189 4.96 -9.34 -2.84
N ASN A 190 4.97 -8.73 -4.03
CA ASN A 190 5.18 -9.44 -5.28
C ASN A 190 6.64 -9.91 -5.41
N THR A 191 7.61 -9.15 -4.88
CA THR A 191 9.04 -9.48 -4.98
C THR A 191 9.41 -10.68 -4.11
N LYS A 192 8.89 -10.78 -2.88
CA LYS A 192 9.21 -11.90 -1.97
C LYS A 192 8.49 -13.20 -2.35
N GLN A 193 7.27 -13.13 -2.89
CA GLN A 193 6.57 -14.31 -3.41
C GLN A 193 7.24 -14.85 -4.67
N LEU A 194 7.67 -13.98 -5.60
CA LEU A 194 8.50 -14.41 -6.74
C LEU A 194 9.81 -15.06 -6.26
N ILE A 195 10.52 -14.44 -5.31
CA ILE A 195 11.80 -14.96 -4.81
C ILE A 195 11.63 -16.30 -4.08
N ALA A 196 10.53 -16.50 -3.35
CA ALA A 196 10.26 -17.76 -2.65
C ALA A 196 9.95 -18.91 -3.62
N LEU A 197 9.06 -18.69 -4.61
CA LEU A 197 8.73 -19.71 -5.62
C LEU A 197 9.92 -20.11 -6.49
N VAL A 198 10.74 -19.14 -6.92
CA VAL A 198 11.97 -19.40 -7.68
C VAL A 198 12.97 -20.24 -6.86
N ARG A 199 13.01 -20.04 -5.54
CA ARG A 199 13.95 -20.75 -4.64
C ARG A 199 13.51 -22.16 -4.26
N THR A 200 12.22 -22.43 -4.08
CA THR A 200 11.74 -23.73 -3.60
C THR A 200 11.47 -24.74 -4.72
N GLU A 201 11.12 -24.27 -5.92
CA GLU A 201 10.68 -25.18 -7.00
C GLU A 201 11.63 -25.25 -8.20
N GLY A 202 12.70 -24.44 -8.23
CA GLY A 202 13.66 -24.42 -9.34
C GLY A 202 13.04 -24.01 -10.69
N LYS A 203 11.85 -23.41 -10.66
CA LYS A 203 11.10 -22.93 -11.83
C LYS A 203 11.65 -21.60 -12.31
N THR A 204 11.56 -21.36 -13.62
CA THR A 204 11.88 -20.06 -14.21
C THR A 204 10.74 -19.07 -13.98
N THR A 205 11.03 -17.77 -14.01
CA THR A 205 10.03 -16.68 -13.89
C THR A 205 8.87 -16.84 -14.88
N GLU A 206 9.16 -17.38 -16.07
CA GLU A 206 8.21 -17.62 -17.15
C GLU A 206 7.21 -18.75 -16.86
N GLN A 207 7.67 -19.84 -16.23
CA GLN A 207 6.82 -20.95 -15.78
C GLN A 207 5.86 -20.52 -14.65
N ILE A 208 6.31 -19.60 -13.79
CA ILE A 208 5.51 -19.04 -12.70
C ILE A 208 4.40 -18.12 -13.25
N LEU A 209 4.72 -17.30 -14.26
CA LEU A 209 3.76 -16.41 -14.93
C LEU A 209 2.66 -17.19 -15.69
N GLN A 210 3.03 -18.32 -16.31
CA GLN A 210 2.07 -19.20 -16.99
C GLN A 210 1.11 -19.92 -16.02
N GLU A 211 1.59 -20.31 -14.83
CA GLU A 211 0.76 -20.98 -13.82
C GLU A 211 -0.08 -19.99 -12.99
N ALA A 212 0.43 -18.77 -12.74
CA ALA A 212 -0.32 -17.68 -12.10
C ALA A 212 -1.48 -17.15 -12.97
N SER A 213 -1.46 -17.44 -14.27
CA SER A 213 -2.51 -17.10 -15.23
C SER A 213 -3.79 -17.95 -15.11
N VAL A 214 -3.86 -18.92 -14.19
CA VAL A 214 -5.05 -19.78 -14.02
C VAL A 214 -5.95 -19.23 -12.93
N GLY A 215 -6.75 -18.23 -13.30
CA GLY A 215 -7.76 -17.64 -12.43
C GLY A 215 -8.72 -16.67 -13.11
N VAL A 216 -9.04 -16.88 -14.40
CA VAL A 216 -10.04 -16.07 -15.11
C VAL A 216 -11.46 -16.48 -14.70
N ALA A 217 -12.25 -15.53 -14.21
CA ALA A 217 -13.72 -15.61 -14.25
C ALA A 217 -14.26 -14.59 -15.27
N PRO A 218 -15.37 -14.90 -15.99
CA PRO A 218 -15.63 -14.33 -17.30
C PRO A 218 -16.56 -13.10 -17.31
N HIS A 219 -16.36 -12.29 -18.36
CA HIS A 219 -17.29 -11.38 -19.04
C HIS A 219 -18.03 -10.30 -18.23
N LEU A 220 -17.63 -9.04 -18.46
CA LEU A 220 -18.55 -7.93 -18.69
C LEU A 220 -18.10 -7.18 -19.96
N ASP A 221 -18.99 -7.15 -20.95
CA ASP A 221 -18.76 -6.56 -22.27
C ASP A 221 -18.76 -5.01 -22.27
N THR A 222 -17.80 -4.48 -23.03
CA THR A 222 -17.82 -3.27 -23.88
C THR A 222 -18.03 -1.86 -23.28
N VAL A 223 -16.90 -1.23 -22.90
CA VAL A 223 -16.39 -0.01 -23.60
C VAL A 223 -14.87 -0.15 -23.67
N ASN A 224 -14.32 -0.18 -24.89
CA ASN A 224 -12.90 -0.44 -25.15
C ASN A 224 -12.13 0.88 -24.98
N GLU A 225 -11.66 1.16 -23.77
CA GLU A 225 -10.62 2.16 -23.53
C GLU A 225 -9.44 1.42 -22.85
N ASN A 226 -8.40 1.14 -23.63
CA ASN A 226 -7.22 0.42 -23.14
C ASN A 226 -6.27 1.35 -22.39
N PHE A 227 -5.46 0.79 -21.50
CA PHE A 227 -4.36 1.51 -20.84
C PHE A 227 -3.09 1.43 -21.70
N THR A 228 -2.36 2.51 -21.84
CA THR A 228 -1.11 2.56 -22.61
C THR A 228 0.02 2.98 -21.70
N VAL A 229 1.07 2.17 -21.65
CA VAL A 229 2.30 2.49 -20.92
C VAL A 229 3.25 3.23 -21.85
N PHE A 230 3.74 4.36 -21.39
CA PHE A 230 4.80 5.13 -22.02
C PHE A 230 6.01 5.15 -21.12
N ILE A 231 7.19 5.30 -21.71
CA ILE A 231 8.47 5.42 -21.00
C ILE A 231 9.07 6.77 -21.35
N ALA A 232 9.31 7.57 -20.32
CA ALA A 232 10.18 8.74 -20.39
C ALA A 232 11.58 8.40 -19.83
N ASP A 233 12.58 9.22 -20.14
CA ASP A 233 13.85 9.20 -19.43
C ASP A 233 13.78 10.17 -18.23
N ASN A 234 14.47 9.84 -17.13
CA ASN A 234 14.58 10.72 -15.97
C ASN A 234 15.47 11.95 -16.23
N PHE A 235 16.27 11.94 -17.31
CA PHE A 235 17.29 12.95 -17.60
C PHE A 235 16.70 14.21 -18.27
N HIS A 236 15.61 14.09 -19.03
CA HIS A 236 14.97 15.19 -19.75
C HIS A 236 13.51 15.43 -19.28
N TYR A 237 13.32 15.65 -17.98
CA TYR A 237 12.00 15.87 -17.34
C TYR A 237 11.17 17.08 -17.86
N MET A 238 11.65 17.81 -18.87
CA MET A 238 11.01 19.02 -19.43
C MET A 238 11.17 19.14 -20.97
N ASP A 239 11.67 18.11 -21.65
CA ASP A 239 11.87 18.14 -23.11
C ASP A 239 10.82 17.27 -23.81
N ASP A 240 10.34 17.71 -24.98
CA ASP A 240 9.37 16.99 -25.84
C ASP A 240 10.02 15.76 -26.55
N SER A 241 10.99 15.14 -25.89
CA SER A 241 11.69 13.94 -26.34
C SER A 241 10.70 12.79 -26.56
N PRO A 242 10.96 11.87 -27.50
CA PRO A 242 9.97 10.89 -27.91
C PRO A 242 9.65 9.93 -26.76
N HIS A 243 8.50 10.13 -26.12
CA HIS A 243 7.91 9.16 -25.21
C HIS A 243 7.77 7.83 -25.93
N ILE A 244 8.43 6.81 -25.42
CA ILE A 244 8.40 5.50 -26.07
C ILE A 244 7.14 4.80 -25.61
N LYS A 245 6.21 4.57 -26.54
CA LYS A 245 5.06 3.71 -26.27
C LYS A 245 5.58 2.29 -26.03
N HIS A 246 5.47 1.81 -24.80
CA HIS A 246 5.87 0.45 -24.43
C HIS A 246 4.82 -0.59 -24.86
N GLY A 247 3.55 -0.34 -24.53
CA GLY A 247 2.50 -1.32 -24.76
C GLY A 247 1.11 -0.78 -24.47
N THR A 248 0.10 -1.52 -24.92
CA THR A 248 -1.31 -1.26 -24.63
C THR A 248 -1.90 -2.49 -23.95
N PHE A 249 -2.59 -2.28 -22.84
CA PHE A 249 -3.05 -3.30 -21.90
C PHE A 249 -4.55 -3.19 -21.70
N ALA A 250 -5.21 -4.33 -21.49
CA ALA A 250 -6.65 -4.39 -21.33
C ALA A 250 -7.09 -3.90 -19.95
N THR A 251 -6.21 -4.03 -18.94
CA THR A 251 -6.49 -3.62 -17.57
C THR A 251 -5.43 -2.67 -17.02
N LEU A 252 -5.79 -1.90 -15.98
CA LEU A 252 -4.85 -1.01 -15.27
C LEU A 252 -3.79 -1.83 -14.52
N GLU A 253 -4.16 -3.01 -14.02
CA GLU A 253 -3.25 -3.91 -13.31
C GLU A 253 -2.11 -4.39 -14.21
N GLU A 254 -2.45 -4.87 -15.41
CA GLU A 254 -1.46 -5.24 -16.45
C GLU A 254 -0.53 -4.08 -16.81
N ALA A 255 -1.06 -2.86 -16.89
CA ALA A 255 -0.25 -1.67 -17.17
C ALA A 255 0.68 -1.28 -16.00
N ILE A 256 0.23 -1.45 -14.74
CA ILE A 256 1.06 -1.23 -13.55
C ILE A 256 2.18 -2.27 -13.47
N GLU A 257 1.88 -3.53 -13.72
CA GLU A 257 2.89 -4.60 -13.77
C GLU A 257 3.96 -4.29 -14.83
N ALA A 258 3.55 -3.85 -16.01
CA ALA A 258 4.51 -3.42 -17.05
C ALA A 258 5.41 -2.26 -16.57
N CYS A 259 4.84 -1.26 -15.89
CA CYS A 259 5.63 -0.18 -15.28
C CYS A 259 6.61 -0.66 -14.20
N GLU A 260 6.19 -1.57 -13.33
CA GLU A 260 7.05 -2.20 -12.31
C GLU A 260 8.21 -2.95 -12.98
N HIS A 261 7.92 -3.71 -14.04
CA HIS A 261 8.93 -4.44 -14.81
C HIS A 261 9.96 -3.51 -15.44
N ILE A 262 9.52 -2.46 -16.14
CA ILE A 262 10.41 -1.45 -16.75
C ILE A 262 11.31 -0.81 -15.69
N THR A 263 10.73 -0.49 -14.53
CA THR A 263 11.45 0.13 -13.41
C THR A 263 12.53 -0.79 -12.86
N ILE A 264 12.20 -2.06 -12.60
CA ILE A 264 13.16 -3.06 -12.12
C ILE A 264 14.32 -3.22 -13.09
N TRP A 265 14.02 -3.36 -14.39
CA TRP A 265 15.04 -3.49 -15.44
C TRP A 265 15.95 -2.29 -15.53
N SER A 266 15.38 -1.08 -15.49
CA SER A 266 16.15 0.15 -15.53
C SER A 266 17.09 0.26 -14.32
N VAL A 267 16.63 -0.10 -13.11
CA VAL A 267 17.49 -0.13 -11.92
C VAL A 267 18.60 -1.20 -12.04
N MET A 268 18.30 -2.38 -12.58
CA MET A 268 19.29 -3.42 -12.83
C MET A 268 20.33 -3.01 -13.88
N ASP A 269 19.94 -2.26 -14.91
CA ASP A 269 20.85 -1.74 -15.93
C ASP A 269 21.87 -0.76 -15.32
N GLN A 270 21.44 0.04 -14.34
CA GLN A 270 22.30 0.97 -13.61
C GLN A 270 23.25 0.31 -12.58
N TYR A 271 23.05 -0.98 -12.25
CA TYR A 271 23.87 -1.69 -11.27
C TYR A 271 25.34 -1.79 -11.69
N GLU A 272 26.26 -1.50 -10.79
CA GLU A 272 27.69 -1.77 -10.97
C GLU A 272 28.21 -2.55 -9.77
N GLU A 273 29.21 -3.41 -9.98
CA GLU A 273 29.78 -4.18 -8.90
C GLU A 273 30.33 -3.25 -7.80
N GLY A 274 29.88 -3.45 -6.57
CA GLY A 274 30.26 -2.63 -5.42
C GLY A 274 29.49 -1.31 -5.29
N ILE A 275 28.50 -1.02 -6.14
CA ILE A 275 27.64 0.15 -5.96
C ILE A 275 26.87 0.08 -4.63
N SER A 276 26.75 1.22 -3.93
CA SER A 276 25.93 1.31 -2.72
C SER A 276 24.46 1.48 -3.09
N PRO A 277 23.52 1.06 -2.23
CA PRO A 277 22.09 1.24 -2.48
C PRO A 277 21.71 2.71 -2.75
N GLU A 278 22.27 3.65 -1.99
CA GLU A 278 22.03 5.09 -2.14
C GLU A 278 22.50 5.58 -3.50
N LYS A 279 23.71 5.19 -3.91
CA LYS A 279 24.26 5.57 -5.22
C LYS A 279 23.48 4.96 -6.38
N LEU A 280 22.95 3.76 -6.21
CA LEU A 280 22.11 3.11 -7.23
C LEU A 280 20.76 3.81 -7.35
N THR A 281 20.16 4.21 -6.22
CA THR A 281 18.95 5.04 -6.20
C THR A 281 19.17 6.38 -6.90
N ASP A 282 20.26 7.08 -6.59
CA ASP A 282 20.61 8.36 -7.23
C ASP A 282 20.86 8.21 -8.74
N LYS A 283 21.57 7.15 -9.15
CA LYS A 283 21.79 6.83 -10.56
C LYS A 283 20.48 6.60 -11.30
N TYR A 284 19.58 5.80 -10.74
CA TYR A 284 18.26 5.58 -11.33
C TYR A 284 17.46 6.88 -11.43
N ARG A 285 17.44 7.72 -10.39
CA ARG A 285 16.75 9.01 -10.43
C ARG A 285 17.32 9.99 -11.46
N THR A 286 18.57 9.78 -11.88
CA THR A 286 19.24 10.66 -12.85
C THR A 286 19.14 10.12 -14.28
N PHE A 287 19.23 8.80 -14.47
CA PHE A 287 19.39 8.17 -15.79
C PHE A 287 18.39 7.03 -16.06
N GLY A 288 17.52 6.74 -15.10
CA GLY A 288 16.55 5.66 -15.18
C GLY A 288 15.37 5.99 -16.08
N SER A 289 14.59 4.95 -16.36
CA SER A 289 13.35 5.01 -17.12
C SER A 289 12.20 5.32 -16.19
N ASP A 290 11.34 6.25 -16.58
CA ASP A 290 10.13 6.64 -15.83
C ASP A 290 8.89 6.20 -16.60
N PRO A 291 8.39 4.98 -16.36
CA PRO A 291 7.19 4.50 -17.01
C PRO A 291 5.93 5.09 -16.38
N TYR A 292 4.99 5.51 -17.23
CA TYR A 292 3.71 6.09 -16.81
C TYR A 292 2.56 5.57 -17.67
N ILE A 293 1.35 5.62 -17.11
CA ILE A 293 0.15 5.01 -17.69
C ILE A 293 -0.81 6.09 -18.17
N VAL A 294 -1.30 5.94 -19.40
CA VAL A 294 -2.36 6.76 -20.00
C VAL A 294 -3.55 5.88 -20.31
N GLY A 295 -4.76 6.22 -19.86
CA GLY A 295 -5.94 5.40 -20.10
C GLY A 295 -7.27 6.08 -19.73
N PRO A 296 -8.41 5.39 -19.93
CA PRO A 296 -9.72 5.88 -19.50
C PRO A 296 -9.70 6.32 -18.05
N ASN A 297 -10.19 7.53 -17.76
CA ASN A 297 -10.28 8.08 -16.40
C ASN A 297 -8.95 8.37 -15.68
N VAL A 298 -7.79 8.26 -16.35
CA VAL A 298 -6.54 8.87 -15.87
C VAL A 298 -6.57 10.36 -16.24
N ARG A 299 -7.40 11.14 -15.55
CA ARG A 299 -7.43 12.61 -15.76
C ARG A 299 -6.20 13.23 -15.12
N MET A 300 -5.36 13.87 -15.94
CA MET A 300 -4.14 14.62 -15.59
C MET A 300 -4.31 15.72 -14.53
N GLU A 301 -5.52 15.98 -14.04
CA GLU A 301 -5.85 17.15 -13.23
C GLU A 301 -6.10 16.87 -11.73
N MET A 302 -6.15 15.62 -11.24
CA MET A 302 -6.31 15.37 -9.78
C MET A 302 -5.65 14.07 -9.28
N LEU A 303 -4.78 14.23 -8.26
CA LEU A 303 -4.27 13.27 -7.26
C LEU A 303 -3.71 11.92 -7.74
N ALA A 304 -2.39 11.76 -7.54
CA ALA A 304 -1.58 10.53 -7.56
C ALA A 304 -1.66 9.69 -8.85
N ALA A 305 -0.59 9.72 -9.65
CA ALA A 305 -0.42 8.79 -10.76
C ALA A 305 -0.61 7.33 -10.29
N PRO A 306 -1.28 6.47 -11.08
CA PRO A 306 -1.56 5.07 -10.70
C PRO A 306 -0.29 4.24 -10.47
N PHE A 307 0.85 4.72 -10.98
CA PHE A 307 2.18 4.22 -10.73
C PHE A 307 3.16 5.40 -10.69
N SER A 308 4.16 5.34 -9.80
CA SER A 308 5.29 6.28 -9.80
C SER A 308 6.58 5.52 -9.50
N ALA A 309 7.48 5.50 -10.47
CA ALA A 309 8.76 4.85 -10.33
C ALA A 309 9.64 5.54 -9.26
N TRP A 310 9.46 6.84 -9.08
CA TRP A 310 10.12 7.65 -8.05
C TRP A 310 9.72 7.28 -6.62
N ILE A 311 8.48 6.82 -6.42
CA ILE A 311 8.02 6.28 -5.13
C ILE A 311 8.54 4.85 -4.95
N SER A 312 8.52 4.05 -6.02
CA SER A 312 8.88 2.62 -5.98
C SER A 312 10.39 2.38 -5.80
N VAL A 313 11.26 3.20 -6.41
CA VAL A 313 12.72 3.04 -6.32
C VAL A 313 13.29 3.76 -5.09
N SER A 314 13.28 3.02 -3.98
CA SER A 314 13.89 3.41 -2.71
C SER A 314 15.29 2.82 -2.52
N VAL A 315 16.03 3.36 -1.54
CA VAL A 315 17.34 2.81 -1.11
C VAL A 315 17.22 1.33 -0.72
N GLU A 316 16.15 0.95 -0.01
CA GLU A 316 15.89 -0.43 0.39
C GLU A 316 15.63 -1.34 -0.82
N PHE A 317 14.83 -0.87 -1.79
CA PHE A 317 14.60 -1.57 -3.05
C PHE A 317 15.92 -1.79 -3.82
N CYS A 318 16.75 -0.75 -3.94
CA CYS A 318 18.07 -0.85 -4.56
C CYS A 318 18.99 -1.82 -3.81
N ALA A 319 18.92 -1.88 -2.47
CA ALA A 319 19.69 -2.83 -1.67
C ALA A 319 19.31 -4.28 -2.00
N GLN A 320 18.02 -4.55 -2.18
CA GLN A 320 17.51 -5.87 -2.58
C GLN A 320 17.97 -6.24 -4.00
N ILE A 321 17.88 -5.31 -4.96
CA ILE A 321 18.39 -5.51 -6.32
C ILE A 321 19.90 -5.81 -6.30
N ILE A 322 20.69 -5.06 -5.53
CA ILE A 322 22.13 -5.31 -5.37
C ILE A 322 22.38 -6.72 -4.83
N GLN A 323 21.59 -7.19 -3.85
CA GLN A 323 21.75 -8.52 -3.29
C GLN A 323 21.40 -9.63 -4.29
N ILE A 324 20.40 -9.41 -5.16
CA ILE A 324 20.04 -10.30 -6.26
C ILE A 324 21.16 -10.33 -7.30
N MET A 325 21.66 -9.16 -7.72
CA MET A 325 22.71 -9.02 -8.72
C MET A 325 24.05 -9.58 -8.25
N LYS A 326 24.36 -9.59 -6.94
CA LYS A 326 25.58 -10.20 -6.40
C LYS A 326 25.55 -11.73 -6.42
N ASN A 327 24.37 -12.34 -6.34
CA ASN A 327 24.22 -13.78 -6.12
C ASN A 327 23.53 -14.51 -7.29
N GLY A 328 23.14 -13.80 -8.35
CA GLY A 328 22.38 -14.33 -9.48
C GLY A 328 23.22 -14.56 -10.76
N PRO A 329 22.76 -15.43 -11.68
CA PRO A 329 23.45 -15.74 -12.94
C PRO A 329 23.62 -14.54 -13.89
N LEU A 330 22.77 -13.51 -13.80
CA LEU A 330 22.84 -12.26 -14.58
C LEU A 330 24.08 -11.38 -14.29
N ALA A 331 24.78 -11.63 -13.19
CA ALA A 331 25.96 -10.85 -12.78
C ALA A 331 27.13 -10.95 -13.78
N LYS A 332 27.20 -12.04 -14.57
CA LYS A 332 28.42 -12.44 -15.29
C LYS A 332 28.54 -11.94 -16.74
N GLN A 333 27.54 -11.26 -17.30
CA GLN A 333 27.53 -10.90 -18.73
C GLN A 333 26.88 -9.55 -19.04
N LYS A 334 27.40 -8.44 -18.51
CA LYS A 334 27.02 -7.11 -18.99
C LYS A 334 27.66 -6.84 -20.37
N SER A 335 26.83 -6.80 -21.42
CA SER A 335 27.21 -6.22 -22.73
C SER A 335 26.97 -4.70 -22.72
N LYS A 336 27.73 -3.96 -23.55
CA LYS A 336 27.82 -2.49 -23.55
C LYS A 336 26.55 -1.73 -23.98
N ASN A 337 25.53 -2.38 -24.55
CA ASN A 337 24.30 -1.75 -25.06
C ASN A 337 23.05 -2.61 -24.81
N PHE A 338 22.88 -3.09 -23.57
CA PHE A 338 21.79 -3.99 -23.20
C PHE A 338 20.38 -3.37 -23.31
N PHE A 339 20.26 -2.08 -23.02
CA PHE A 339 18.98 -1.36 -22.97
C PHE A 339 18.45 -0.96 -24.37
N LEU A 340 19.32 -0.49 -25.28
CA LEU A 340 18.91 0.01 -26.60
C LEU A 340 18.48 -1.09 -27.59
N ASP A 341 18.99 -2.31 -27.43
CA ASP A 341 18.65 -3.42 -28.32
C ASP A 341 17.22 -3.99 -28.08
N GLY A 342 16.62 -3.73 -26.92
CA GLY A 342 15.29 -4.23 -26.51
C GLY A 342 14.15 -3.22 -26.62
N ILE A 343 14.44 -1.92 -26.70
CA ILE A 343 13.44 -0.84 -26.60
C ILE A 343 12.51 -0.72 -27.81
N ASN A 344 12.94 -1.15 -28.99
CA ASN A 344 12.14 -1.07 -30.23
C ASN A 344 11.46 -2.40 -30.58
N LYS A 345 11.30 -3.30 -29.61
CA LYS A 345 10.83 -4.66 -29.82
C LYS A 345 9.62 -4.93 -28.93
N SER A 346 8.64 -5.67 -29.46
CA SER A 346 7.49 -6.10 -28.66
C SER A 346 7.97 -6.96 -27.48
N PRO A 347 7.18 -7.06 -26.39
CA PRO A 347 7.50 -7.94 -25.27
C PRO A 347 7.86 -9.37 -25.73
N ASP A 348 7.15 -9.91 -26.72
CA ASP A 348 7.41 -11.23 -27.31
C ASP A 348 8.75 -11.30 -28.07
N GLU A 349 9.12 -10.25 -28.80
CA GLU A 349 10.39 -10.18 -29.52
C GLU A 349 11.58 -10.03 -28.56
N VAL A 350 11.38 -9.37 -27.42
CA VAL A 350 12.37 -9.28 -26.35
C VAL A 350 12.57 -10.65 -25.70
N VAL A 351 11.50 -11.39 -25.43
CA VAL A 351 11.52 -12.76 -24.92
C VAL A 351 12.24 -13.70 -25.91
N ASP A 352 11.92 -13.65 -27.20
CA ASP A 352 12.57 -14.47 -28.23
C ASP A 352 14.08 -14.20 -28.34
N ILE A 353 14.55 -12.97 -28.16
CA ILE A 353 15.99 -12.64 -28.21
C ILE A 353 16.72 -13.12 -26.96
N LEU A 354 16.06 -13.06 -25.81
CA LEU A 354 16.57 -13.60 -24.56
C LEU A 354 16.66 -15.13 -24.62
N LEU A 355 15.67 -15.80 -25.23
CA LEU A 355 15.66 -17.24 -25.46
C LEU A 355 16.70 -17.68 -26.51
N LYS A 356 16.85 -16.95 -27.62
CA LYS A 356 17.86 -17.27 -28.65
C LYS A 356 19.29 -17.18 -28.12
N ARG A 357 19.56 -16.18 -27.27
CA ARG A 357 20.87 -16.04 -26.59
C ARG A 357 21.07 -17.05 -25.48
N PHE A 358 20.00 -17.62 -24.94
CA PHE A 358 20.04 -18.72 -23.98
C PHE A 358 20.37 -20.05 -24.68
N ASP A 359 19.82 -20.30 -25.87
CA ASP A 359 20.11 -21.50 -26.67
C ASP A 359 21.53 -21.50 -27.28
N GLU A 360 22.03 -20.34 -27.73
CA GLU A 360 23.42 -20.18 -28.24
C GLU A 360 24.49 -20.48 -27.17
N MET A 361 24.13 -20.48 -25.88
CA MET A 361 25.00 -20.85 -24.76
C MET A 361 24.92 -22.33 -24.38
N SER A 362 24.05 -23.12 -25.01
CA SER A 362 23.94 -24.56 -24.73
C SER A 362 24.83 -25.43 -25.64
N GLU A 363 25.47 -24.81 -26.66
CA GLU A 363 26.34 -25.48 -27.64
C GLU A 363 27.85 -25.10 -27.55
N GLU A 364 28.26 -24.21 -26.65
CA GLU A 364 29.68 -23.95 -26.27
C GLU A 364 29.94 -24.34 -24.81
#